data_AF-A0A917DYE5-F1
#
_entry.id   AF-A0A917DYE5-F1
#
_cell.length_a   1.000
_cell.length_b   1.000
_cell.length_c   1.000
_cell.angle_alpha   90.00
_cell.angle_beta   90.00
_cell.angle_gamma   90.00
#
_symmetry.space_group_name_H-M   'P 1'
#
loop_
_entity.id
_entity.type
_entity.pdbx_description
1 polymer ?
#
loop_
_entity_poly.entity_id
_entity_poly.type
_entity_poly.pdbx_seq_one_letter_code
_entity_poly.pdbx_strand_id
1 'polypeptide(L)'
;MRKWHRWISVFFGIFMLWIAATGFLSQVAVLWPAGEVTPEAAAAATPPEGFTCPDGWRCLPPRADATGIRGMVGTFHHLHSGETFGPIGTAISVLSGLALVFFSISGIWLYVQMWANRSKRSLKPRWFWK
;
A
#
# COMPACT_ATOMS: atom_id res chain seq x y z
N MET A 1 22.92 16.99 -8.21
CA MET A 1 21.93 16.65 -7.15
C MET A 1 20.51 17.15 -7.46
N ARG A 2 20.22 18.45 -7.61
CA ARG A 2 18.84 18.94 -7.86
C ARG A 2 18.16 18.40 -9.13
N LYS A 3 18.86 18.35 -10.27
CA LYS A 3 18.32 17.84 -11.55
C LYS A 3 17.89 16.37 -11.45
N TRP A 4 18.76 15.53 -10.87
CA TRP A 4 18.52 14.09 -10.70
C TRP A 4 17.39 13.84 -9.70
N HIS A 5 17.41 14.49 -8.54
CA HIS A 5 16.34 14.40 -7.56
C HIS A 5 14.99 14.76 -8.19
N ARG A 6 14.91 15.88 -8.93
CA ARG A 6 13.68 16.29 -9.61
C ARG A 6 13.11 15.22 -10.55
N TRP A 7 13.93 14.66 -11.43
CA TRP A 7 13.45 13.67 -12.40
C TRP A 7 13.07 12.34 -11.75
N ILE A 8 13.85 11.90 -10.77
CA ILE A 8 13.55 10.68 -10.00
C ILE A 8 12.24 10.88 -9.20
N SER A 9 12.05 12.03 -8.57
CA SER A 9 10.82 12.35 -7.83
C SER A 9 9.59 12.42 -8.73
N VAL A 10 9.70 12.97 -9.94
CA VAL A 10 8.57 13.01 -10.89
C VAL A 10 8.21 11.60 -11.35
N PHE A 11 9.20 10.81 -11.77
CA PHE A 11 8.97 9.44 -12.23
C PHE A 11 8.35 8.57 -11.13
N PHE A 12 9.02 8.47 -9.97
CA PHE A 12 8.53 7.64 -8.87
C PHE A 12 7.30 8.24 -8.20
N GLY A 13 7.08 9.55 -8.27
CA GLY A 13 5.88 10.19 -7.72
C GLY A 13 4.59 9.70 -8.36
N ILE A 14 4.62 9.41 -9.67
CA ILE A 14 3.47 8.83 -10.38
C ILE A 14 3.16 7.42 -9.82
N PHE A 15 4.18 6.57 -9.71
CA PHE A 15 4.01 5.22 -9.18
C PHE A 15 3.65 5.22 -7.69
N MET A 16 4.23 6.12 -6.90
CA MET A 16 3.86 6.29 -5.49
C MET A 16 2.40 6.70 -5.33
N LEU A 17 1.89 7.61 -6.18
CA LEU A 17 0.48 7.99 -6.16
C LEU A 17 -0.42 6.80 -6.50
N TRP A 18 -0.05 6.02 -7.52
CA TRP A 18 -0.76 4.79 -7.87
C TRP A 18 -0.78 3.78 -6.72
N ILE A 19 0.38 3.49 -6.14
CA ILE A 19 0.55 2.56 -5.02
C ILE A 19 -0.24 3.04 -3.80
N ALA A 20 -0.20 4.34 -3.49
CA ALA A 20 -0.96 4.92 -2.40
C ALA A 20 -2.48 4.81 -2.64
N ALA A 21 -2.96 5.11 -3.85
CA ALA A 21 -4.37 5.03 -4.20
C ALA A 21 -4.89 3.58 -4.12
N THR A 22 -4.17 2.62 -4.70
CA THR A 22 -4.55 1.19 -4.66
C THR A 22 -4.46 0.60 -3.25
N GLY A 23 -3.45 1.00 -2.47
CA GLY A 23 -3.32 0.61 -1.07
C GLY A 23 -4.46 1.17 -0.21
N PHE A 24 -4.82 2.43 -0.43
CA PHE A 24 -5.98 3.04 0.23
C PHE A 24 -7.29 2.36 -0.15
N LEU A 25 -7.50 2.05 -1.44
CA LEU A 25 -8.68 1.31 -1.91
C LEU A 25 -8.78 -0.09 -1.30
N SER A 26 -7.65 -0.77 -1.08
CA SER A 26 -7.64 -2.03 -0.33
C SER A 26 -8.18 -1.84 1.10
N GLN A 27 -7.73 -0.81 1.81
CA GLN A 27 -8.23 -0.52 3.16
C GLN A 27 -9.71 -0.14 3.15
N VAL A 28 -10.15 0.67 2.19
CA VAL A 28 -11.58 0.99 1.99
C VAL A 28 -12.38 -0.30 1.77
N ALA A 29 -11.87 -1.23 0.97
CA ALA A 29 -12.53 -2.49 0.69
C ALA A 29 -12.64 -3.40 1.92
N VAL A 30 -11.58 -3.49 2.74
CA VAL A 30 -11.62 -4.25 3.99
C VAL A 30 -12.62 -3.66 4.98
N LEU A 31 -12.70 -2.33 5.05
CA LEU A 31 -13.58 -1.60 5.97
C LEU A 31 -15.00 -1.42 5.43
N TRP A 32 -15.26 -1.75 4.16
CA TRP A 32 -16.57 -1.64 3.55
C TRP A 32 -17.57 -2.57 4.24
N PRO A 33 -18.83 -2.17 4.48
CA PRO A 33 -19.84 -3.03 5.08
C PRO A 33 -19.93 -4.40 4.38
N ALA A 34 -20.06 -5.46 5.18
CA ALA A 34 -20.27 -6.80 4.64
C ALA A 34 -21.59 -6.86 3.87
N GLY A 35 -21.56 -7.49 2.69
CA GLY A 35 -22.78 -7.78 1.94
C GLY A 35 -23.57 -8.92 2.58
N GLU A 36 -24.80 -9.10 2.13
CA GLU A 36 -25.58 -10.28 2.50
C GLU A 36 -24.87 -11.56 2.04
N VAL A 37 -24.80 -12.54 2.93
CA VAL A 37 -24.23 -13.85 2.61
C VAL A 37 -25.29 -14.63 1.83
N THR A 38 -25.05 -14.83 0.54
CA THR A 38 -25.97 -15.62 -0.28
C THR A 38 -25.81 -17.12 0.04
N PRO A 39 -26.85 -17.94 -0.19
CA PRO A 39 -26.77 -19.39 0.00
C PRO A 39 -25.62 -20.03 -0.81
N GLU A 40 -25.34 -19.52 -2.00
CA GLU A 40 -24.25 -19.99 -2.86
C GLU A 40 -22.88 -19.68 -2.25
N ALA A 41 -22.69 -18.48 -1.69
CA ALA A 41 -21.45 -18.09 -1.02
C ALA A 41 -21.23 -18.89 0.28
N ALA A 42 -22.30 -19.18 1.02
CA ALA A 42 -22.24 -20.06 2.19
C ALA A 42 -21.91 -21.52 1.81
N ALA A 43 -22.49 -22.03 0.72
CA ALA A 43 -22.16 -23.36 0.20
C ALA A 43 -20.70 -23.45 -0.25
N ALA A 44 -20.17 -22.41 -0.93
CA ALA A 44 -18.77 -22.37 -1.35
C ALA A 44 -17.77 -22.31 -0.19
N ALA A 45 -18.20 -21.83 1.00
CA ALA A 45 -17.39 -21.88 2.22
C ALA A 45 -17.43 -23.25 2.90
N THR A 46 -18.33 -24.15 2.50
CA THR A 46 -18.40 -25.51 3.03
C THR A 46 -17.35 -26.38 2.31
N PRO A 47 -16.46 -27.07 3.05
CA PRO A 47 -15.47 -27.94 2.43
C PRO A 47 -16.16 -29.09 1.68
N PRO A 48 -15.65 -29.50 0.50
CA PRO A 48 -16.20 -30.62 -0.24
C PRO A 48 -16.04 -31.93 0.55
N GLU A 49 -16.91 -32.90 0.30
CA GLU A 49 -16.86 -34.20 0.99
C GLU A 49 -15.50 -34.88 0.82
N GLY A 50 -14.93 -35.37 1.92
CA GLY A 50 -13.61 -36.00 1.94
C GLY A 50 -12.42 -35.03 1.95
N PHE A 51 -12.64 -33.70 1.95
CA PHE A 51 -11.55 -32.74 2.14
C PHE A 51 -10.98 -32.84 3.55
N THR A 52 -9.73 -33.27 3.65
CA THR A 52 -8.93 -33.24 4.89
C THR A 52 -7.83 -32.19 4.74
N CYS A 53 -7.72 -31.30 5.73
CA CYS A 53 -6.61 -30.35 5.74
C CYS A 53 -5.32 -31.11 6.08
N PRO A 54 -4.25 -31.04 5.27
CA PRO A 54 -3.02 -31.77 5.54
C PRO A 54 -2.36 -31.38 6.87
N ASP A 55 -1.63 -32.31 7.49
CA ASP A 55 -0.93 -32.05 8.75
C ASP A 55 0.07 -30.90 8.62
N GLY A 56 -0.01 -29.95 9.55
CA GLY A 56 0.81 -28.73 9.55
C GLY A 56 0.27 -27.58 8.70
N TRP A 57 -0.87 -27.74 8.04
CA TRP A 57 -1.50 -26.69 7.23
C TRP A 57 -2.66 -26.02 7.97
N ARG A 58 -2.91 -24.74 7.66
CA ARG A 58 -4.11 -24.02 8.11
C ARG A 58 -4.99 -23.68 6.91
N CYS A 59 -5.91 -24.59 6.60
CA CYS A 59 -6.90 -24.39 5.55
C CYS A 59 -7.97 -23.40 6.04
N LEU A 60 -8.25 -22.35 5.26
CA LEU A 60 -9.27 -21.36 5.56
C LEU A 60 -10.30 -21.35 4.42
N PRO A 61 -11.61 -21.42 4.71
CA PRO A 61 -12.60 -21.33 3.66
C PRO A 61 -12.58 -19.95 2.99
N PRO A 62 -13.06 -19.85 1.73
CA PRO A 62 -13.35 -18.57 1.12
C PRO A 62 -14.27 -17.72 2.02
N ARG A 63 -14.02 -16.41 2.05
CA ARG A 63 -14.83 -15.47 2.82
C ARG A 63 -16.19 -15.27 2.16
N ALA A 64 -17.24 -15.85 2.72
CA ALA A 64 -18.60 -15.75 2.19
C ALA A 64 -19.16 -14.31 2.23
N ASP A 65 -18.61 -13.44 3.09
CA ASP A 65 -18.96 -12.02 3.20
C ASP A 65 -18.17 -11.12 2.22
N ALA A 66 -17.24 -11.69 1.43
CA ALA A 66 -16.36 -10.95 0.54
C ALA A 66 -17.02 -10.68 -0.83
N THR A 67 -18.20 -10.09 -0.83
CA THR A 67 -18.93 -9.70 -2.04
C THR A 67 -18.76 -8.21 -2.35
N GLY A 68 -19.03 -7.81 -3.60
CA GLY A 68 -18.92 -6.42 -4.05
C GLY A 68 -17.54 -5.81 -3.78
N ILE A 69 -17.52 -4.60 -3.22
CA ILE A 69 -16.29 -3.85 -2.91
C ILE A 69 -15.37 -4.65 -1.96
N ARG A 70 -15.93 -5.35 -0.97
CA ARG A 70 -15.18 -6.15 0.02
C ARG A 70 -14.50 -7.37 -0.62
N GLY A 71 -15.03 -7.84 -1.75
CA GLY A 71 -14.41 -8.86 -2.61
C GLY A 71 -13.23 -8.36 -3.43
N MET A 72 -13.15 -7.05 -3.69
CA MET A 72 -12.11 -6.44 -4.54
C MET A 72 -10.76 -6.26 -3.83
N VAL A 73 -10.65 -6.56 -2.53
CA VAL A 73 -9.39 -6.45 -1.75
C VAL A 73 -8.23 -7.14 -2.47
N GLY A 74 -8.45 -8.36 -3.00
CA GLY A 74 -7.42 -9.10 -3.73
C GLY A 74 -6.97 -8.37 -4.99
N THR A 75 -7.91 -7.85 -5.79
CA THR A 75 -7.61 -7.05 -6.99
C THR A 75 -6.79 -5.82 -6.65
N PHE A 76 -7.18 -5.07 -5.60
CA PHE A 76 -6.42 -3.90 -5.16
C PHE A 76 -5.03 -4.26 -4.67
N HIS A 77 -4.86 -5.41 -3.99
CA HIS A 77 -3.54 -5.90 -3.59
C HIS A 77 -2.64 -6.23 -4.78
N HIS A 78 -3.14 -6.92 -5.81
CA HIS A 78 -2.32 -7.21 -6.99
C HIS A 78 -1.94 -5.97 -7.79
N LEU A 79 -2.84 -4.98 -7.87
CA LEU A 79 -2.56 -3.69 -8.51
C LEU A 79 -1.54 -2.86 -7.70
N HIS A 80 -1.59 -2.94 -6.38
CA HIS A 80 -0.67 -2.27 -5.46
C HIS A 80 0.73 -2.91 -5.47
N SER A 81 0.79 -4.25 -5.44
CA SER A 81 2.06 -5.00 -5.50
C SER A 81 2.74 -4.90 -6.87
N GLY A 82 1.98 -4.57 -7.92
CA GLY A 82 2.46 -4.49 -9.29
C GLY A 82 2.54 -5.86 -9.98
N GLU A 83 2.14 -6.94 -9.30
CA GLU A 83 2.13 -8.31 -9.84
C GLU A 83 1.24 -8.45 -11.07
N THR A 84 0.21 -7.62 -11.21
CA THR A 84 -0.64 -7.56 -12.41
C THR A 84 0.17 -7.28 -13.69
N PHE A 85 1.31 -6.60 -13.57
CA PHE A 85 2.22 -6.30 -14.70
C PHE A 85 3.43 -7.23 -14.74
N GLY A 86 3.40 -8.34 -13.99
CA GLY A 86 4.48 -9.30 -13.90
C GLY A 86 5.74 -8.78 -13.20
N PRO A 87 6.91 -9.41 -13.44
CA PRO A 87 8.14 -9.11 -12.70
C PRO A 87 8.60 -7.65 -12.82
N ILE A 88 8.35 -7.00 -13.96
CA ILE A 88 8.71 -5.59 -14.18
C ILE A 88 7.87 -4.68 -13.30
N GLY A 89 6.56 -4.93 -13.18
CA GLY A 89 5.68 -4.16 -12.30
C GLY A 89 6.09 -4.28 -10.84
N THR A 90 6.37 -5.51 -10.39
CA THR A 90 6.88 -5.76 -9.05
C THR A 90 8.21 -5.04 -8.80
N ALA A 91 9.15 -5.09 -9.75
CA ALA A 91 10.42 -4.37 -9.63
C ALA A 91 10.22 -2.85 -9.49
N ILE A 92 9.33 -2.26 -10.29
CA ILE A 92 8.99 -0.83 -10.19
C ILE A 92 8.36 -0.51 -8.83
N SER A 93 7.46 -1.37 -8.33
CA SER A 93 6.83 -1.19 -7.01
C SER A 93 7.87 -1.21 -5.88
N VAL A 94 8.80 -2.16 -5.90
CA VAL A 94 9.91 -2.26 -4.92
C VAL A 94 10.81 -1.02 -5.00
N LEU A 95 11.22 -0.60 -6.21
CA LEU A 95 12.03 0.60 -6.39
C LEU A 95 11.30 1.87 -5.93
N SER A 96 9.98 1.94 -6.13
CA SER A 96 9.14 3.03 -5.62
C SER A 96 9.13 3.05 -4.10
N GLY A 97 9.02 1.89 -3.44
CA GLY A 97 9.14 1.77 -1.98
C GLY A 97 10.49 2.27 -1.46
N LEU A 98 11.59 1.88 -2.09
CA LEU A 98 12.93 2.37 -1.75
C LEU A 98 13.07 3.88 -1.96
N ALA A 99 12.52 4.40 -3.05
CA ALA A 99 12.48 5.83 -3.31
C ALA A 99 11.67 6.57 -2.23
N LEU A 100 10.56 5.99 -1.74
CA LEU A 100 9.73 6.60 -0.70
C LEU A 100 10.51 6.70 0.61
N VAL A 101 11.22 5.63 1.00
CA VAL A 101 12.09 5.63 2.19
C VAL A 101 13.17 6.68 2.05
N PHE A 102 13.88 6.71 0.91
CA PHE A 102 14.91 7.71 0.64
C PHE A 102 14.36 9.14 0.74
N PHE A 103 13.24 9.43 0.07
CA PHE A 103 12.65 10.76 0.09
C PHE A 103 12.16 11.16 1.48
N SER A 104 11.56 10.24 2.24
CA SER A 104 11.11 10.47 3.61
C SER A 104 12.28 10.84 4.53
N ILE A 105 13.37 10.06 4.50
CA ILE A 105 14.58 10.35 5.27
C ILE A 105 15.19 11.68 4.83
N SER A 106 15.30 11.92 3.53
CA SER A 106 15.88 13.16 3.00
C SER A 106 15.07 14.39 3.40
N GLY A 107 13.74 14.31 3.41
CA GLY A 107 12.84 15.39 3.82
C GLY A 107 12.98 15.71 5.30
N ILE A 108 13.02 14.68 6.16
CA ILE A 108 13.25 14.84 7.59
C ILE A 108 14.63 15.46 7.85
N TRP A 109 15.67 14.97 7.18
CA TRP A 109 17.02 15.51 7.30
C TRP A 109 17.08 17.00 6.94
N LEU A 110 16.48 17.38 5.81
CA LEU A 110 16.39 18.77 5.39
C LEU A 110 15.64 19.62 6.42
N TYR A 111 14.52 19.11 6.96
CA TYR A 111 13.78 19.80 8.02
C TYR A 111 14.64 20.03 9.26
N VAL A 112 15.37 19.01 9.73
CA VAL A 112 16.28 19.10 10.88
C VAL A 112 17.42 20.08 10.61
N GLN A 113 18.04 20.04 9.43
CA GLN A 113 19.12 20.95 9.05
C GLN A 113 18.65 22.41 9.09
N MET A 114 17.45 22.69 8.55
CA MET A 114 16.87 24.01 8.59
C MET A 114 16.52 24.47 10.02
N TRP A 115 15.98 23.55 10.83
CA TRP A 115 15.68 23.82 12.24
C TRP A 115 16.94 24.18 13.03
N ALA A 116 18.01 23.38 12.89
CA ALA A 116 19.30 23.63 13.52
C ALA A 116 19.89 24.98 13.08
N ASN A 117 19.80 25.32 11.79
CA ASN A 117 20.27 26.61 11.28
C ASN A 117 19.49 27.81 11.85
N ARG A 118 18.19 27.68 12.09
CA ARG A 118 17.40 28.73 12.78
C ARG A 118 17.82 28.89 14.23
N SER A 119 18.01 27.77 14.94
CA SER A 119 18.49 27.78 16.33
C SER A 119 19.83 28.49 16.44
N LYS A 120 20.78 28.19 15.54
CA LYS A 120 22.10 28.85 15.50
C LYS A 120 22.02 30.36 15.23
N ARG A 121 21.02 30.79 14.48
CA ARG A 121 20.81 32.21 14.11
C ARG A 121 19.85 32.94 15.07
N SER A 122 19.48 32.32 16.19
CA SER A 122 18.48 32.85 17.15
C SER A 122 17.17 33.29 16.49
N LEU A 123 16.81 32.66 15.38
CA LEU A 123 15.54 32.91 14.69
C LEU A 123 14.42 32.22 15.47
N LYS A 124 13.25 32.86 15.56
CA LYS A 124 12.10 32.31 16.29
C LYS A 124 11.79 30.88 15.81
N PRO A 125 11.74 29.88 16.71
CA PRO A 125 11.38 28.52 16.33
C PRO A 125 9.92 28.50 15.88
N ARG A 126 9.69 28.00 14.66
CA ARG A 126 8.35 27.87 14.07
C ARG A 126 8.24 26.51 13.39
N TRP A 127 7.18 25.78 13.74
CA TRP A 127 6.88 24.44 13.23
C TRP A 127 6.61 24.43 11.71
N PHE A 128 5.95 25.46 11.21
CA PHE A 128 5.65 25.61 9.79
C PHE A 128 6.23 26.92 9.24
N TRP A 129 6.73 26.86 8.01
CA TRP A 129 7.22 28.01 7.26
C TRP A 129 6.01 28.87 6.86
N LYS A 130 6.04 30.16 7.21
CA LYS A 130 5.23 31.20 6.56
C LYS A 130 6.18 31.97 5.65
#